data_AF-A0AAY4AZN1-F1
#
_entry.id   AF-A0AAY4AZN1-F1
#
_cell.length_a   1.000
_cell.length_b   1.000
_cell.length_c   1.000
_cell.angle_alpha   90.00
_cell.angle_beta   90.00
_cell.angle_gamma   90.00
#
_symmetry.space_group_name_H-M   'P 1'
#
loop_
_entity.id
_entity.type
_entity.pdbx_description
1 polymer ?
#
loop_
_entity_poly.entity_id
_entity_poly.type
_entity_poly.pdbx_seq_one_letter_code
_entity_poly.pdbx_strand_id
1 'polypeptide(L)'
;MQRSRENFEKMENNMKRRLRVCVATCNRADYSKLAPIMFGIKANPDLFELEVVVLGSHLIDDYGNTFRMIEQDEFDIGSKLHTIVRGEDEAAMVESVGLALVKLPDVLHRLNPDVLVVHGDRFDAMALATAAALMNIRILHLEGGEVSGTIDDSIRHAISKLAHYHACCTRMAERHLIAMCEDHSRILLAGCPSYDKLLAAHKRDDYADIIKAWLGDDVKEQEYIVALQHPVTTDIKNSIKIYELMLDALISFNKKTLILFPNIDAGSKEMVRVMRKKGIEQHPNFQAVKHVPFDQFIQLVSHAGCMIGNSSCGVREAGAFGTPVINLGTRQTGRETGENVLHVRDADTQNKIYHALELQFGKRYPCSKIYGDGNAVPRILKFLQTINLEEPLQKTFCFPPVKECISQDIDHILETQSALAVDLGGTNLRVAIVSMKGKILKKYTQANPKTYEERIKLILQMCNEAFNDAVRLNCRILGVGEKSAALKT
;
A
#
# COMPACT_ATOMS: atom_id res chain seq x y z
N MET A 1 30.55 29.21 -2.84
CA MET A 1 30.67 29.44 -1.39
C MET A 1 29.38 29.95 -0.74
N GLN A 2 28.65 30.90 -1.32
CA GLN A 2 27.34 31.35 -0.79
C GLN A 2 26.24 30.29 -0.96
N ARG A 3 26.08 29.70 -2.16
CA ARG A 3 25.16 28.57 -2.42
C ARG A 3 25.40 27.32 -1.55
N SER A 4 26.66 27.07 -1.17
CA SER A 4 27.03 25.94 -0.30
C SER A 4 26.73 26.23 1.17
N ARG A 5 26.82 27.49 1.61
CA ARG A 5 26.41 27.92 2.95
C ARG A 5 24.89 27.96 3.10
N GLU A 6 24.17 28.46 2.09
CA GLU A 6 22.70 28.43 2.07
C GLU A 6 22.13 27.00 2.08
N ASN A 7 22.79 26.06 1.40
CA ASN A 7 22.41 24.64 1.46
C ASN A 7 22.73 24.01 2.81
N PHE A 8 23.83 24.40 3.48
CA PHE A 8 24.18 23.93 4.82
C PHE A 8 23.24 24.50 5.91
N GLU A 9 22.93 25.79 5.86
CA GLU A 9 21.97 26.44 6.78
C GLU A 9 20.53 25.95 6.55
N LYS A 10 20.14 25.62 5.31
CA LYS A 10 18.86 24.97 5.02
C LYS A 10 18.80 23.52 5.49
N MET A 11 19.90 22.77 5.38
CA MET A 11 19.99 21.42 5.98
C MET A 11 19.93 21.48 7.52
N GLU A 12 20.57 22.45 8.15
CA GLU A 12 20.47 22.67 9.61
C GLU A 12 19.07 23.11 10.05
N ASN A 13 18.36 23.93 9.25
CA ASN A 13 16.98 24.31 9.53
C ASN A 13 15.98 23.16 9.28
N ASN A 14 16.19 22.31 8.28
CA ASN A 14 15.42 21.08 8.09
C ASN A 14 15.66 20.07 9.22
N MET A 15 16.84 20.07 9.85
CA MET A 15 17.11 19.27 11.06
C MET A 15 16.41 19.79 12.32
N LYS A 16 15.79 20.97 12.31
CA LYS A 16 15.06 21.52 13.47
C LYS A 16 13.55 21.33 13.43
N ARG A 17 12.96 21.01 12.27
CA ARG A 17 11.50 20.83 12.15
C ARG A 17 11.13 19.37 12.38
N ARG A 18 10.31 19.11 13.41
CA ARG A 18 9.76 17.77 13.67
C ARG A 18 8.88 17.33 12.51
N LEU A 19 8.99 16.07 12.10
CA LEU A 19 8.12 15.48 11.09
C LEU A 19 6.76 15.15 11.74
N ARG A 20 5.68 15.70 11.20
CA ARG A 20 4.32 15.50 11.70
C ARG A 20 3.73 14.23 11.09
N VAL A 21 3.70 13.16 11.87
CA VAL A 21 3.28 11.83 11.44
C VAL A 21 1.87 11.56 11.94
N CYS A 22 0.91 11.46 11.03
CA CYS A 22 -0.42 10.96 11.35
C CYS A 22 -0.44 9.44 11.19
N VAL A 23 -0.88 8.74 12.22
CA VAL A 23 -1.17 7.29 12.16
C VAL A 23 -2.67 7.12 12.32
N ALA A 24 -3.31 6.62 11.26
CA ALA A 24 -4.72 6.26 11.30
C ALA A 24 -4.87 4.75 11.47
N THR A 25 -5.60 4.33 12.49
CA THR A 25 -5.82 2.92 12.83
C THR A 25 -7.33 2.65 12.87
N CYS A 26 -7.74 1.57 12.21
CA CYS A 26 -9.15 1.29 11.90
C CYS A 26 -9.63 -0.01 12.57
N ASN A 27 -8.71 -0.93 12.80
CA ASN A 27 -8.96 -2.28 13.29
C ASN A 27 -7.75 -2.83 14.04
N ARG A 28 -8.00 -3.74 14.99
CA ARG A 28 -6.95 -4.52 15.66
C ARG A 28 -5.93 -5.17 14.71
N ALA A 29 -6.33 -5.52 13.49
CA ALA A 29 -5.49 -6.17 12.48
C ALA A 29 -4.40 -5.24 11.95
N ASP A 30 -4.66 -3.93 11.86
CA ASP A 30 -3.66 -2.93 11.55
C ASP A 30 -2.95 -2.45 12.83
N TYR A 31 -3.67 -2.29 13.94
CA TYR A 31 -3.07 -1.82 15.19
C TYR A 31 -1.95 -2.73 15.71
N SER A 32 -2.04 -4.05 15.54
CA SER A 32 -0.96 -4.98 15.94
C SER A 32 0.37 -4.74 15.22
N LYS A 33 0.36 -4.03 14.09
CA LYS A 33 1.53 -3.70 13.27
C LYS A 33 1.84 -2.21 13.29
N LEU A 34 0.86 -1.35 13.57
CA LEU A 34 1.05 0.09 13.73
C LEU A 34 1.55 0.45 15.13
N ALA A 35 1.08 -0.21 16.18
CA ALA A 35 1.44 0.11 17.56
C ALA A 35 2.97 0.13 17.80
N PRO A 36 3.77 -0.86 17.33
CA PRO A 36 5.23 -0.81 17.48
C PRO A 36 5.86 0.44 16.84
N ILE A 37 5.34 0.88 15.68
CA ILE A 37 5.80 2.10 15.01
C ILE A 37 5.39 3.34 15.81
N MET A 38 4.15 3.37 16.31
CA MET A 38 3.64 4.47 17.14
C MET A 38 4.47 4.65 18.41
N PHE A 39 4.84 3.55 19.10
CA PHE A 39 5.76 3.60 20.24
C PHE A 39 7.13 4.15 19.83
N GLY A 40 7.67 3.70 18.69
CA GLY A 40 8.91 4.22 18.13
C GLY A 40 8.88 5.72 17.85
N ILE A 41 7.80 6.23 17.26
CA ILE A 41 7.60 7.65 16.99
C ILE A 41 7.48 8.43 18.30
N LYS A 42 6.62 7.98 19.22
CA LYS A 42 6.39 8.61 20.54
C LYS A 42 7.67 8.70 21.37
N ALA A 43 8.56 7.70 21.26
CA ALA A 43 9.85 7.68 21.96
C ALA A 43 10.90 8.66 21.38
N ASN A 44 10.64 9.29 20.24
CA ASN A 44 11.58 10.20 19.56
C ASN A 44 10.95 11.60 19.32
N PRO A 45 10.54 12.32 20.38
CA PRO A 45 9.80 13.58 20.28
C PRO A 45 10.61 14.74 19.69
N ASP A 46 11.93 14.64 19.67
CA ASP A 46 12.80 15.64 19.03
C ASP A 46 12.75 15.57 17.50
N LEU A 47 12.32 14.44 16.95
CA LEU A 47 12.32 14.16 15.51
C LEU A 47 10.90 14.10 14.95
N PHE A 48 9.92 13.69 15.76
CA PHE A 48 8.56 13.46 15.32
C PHE A 48 7.50 14.11 16.22
N GLU A 49 6.39 14.47 15.60
CA GLU A 49 5.12 14.79 16.26
C GLU A 49 4.11 13.71 15.84
N LEU A 50 3.55 12.98 16.80
CA LEU A 50 2.61 11.89 16.53
C LEU A 50 1.17 12.36 16.68
N GLU A 51 0.39 12.19 15.63
CA GLU A 51 -1.07 12.39 15.64
C GLU A 51 -1.77 11.05 15.43
N VAL A 52 -2.73 10.72 16.30
CA VAL A 52 -3.46 9.45 16.24
C VAL A 52 -4.91 9.67 15.86
N VAL A 53 -5.33 9.04 14.77
CA VAL A 53 -6.73 9.02 14.33
C VAL A 53 -7.28 7.61 14.48
N VAL A 54 -8.35 7.47 15.25
CA VAL A 54 -9.04 6.19 15.46
C VAL A 54 -10.36 6.21 14.73
N LEU A 55 -10.59 5.21 13.89
CA LEU A 55 -11.82 5.08 13.12
C LEU A 55 -12.24 3.62 12.95
N GLY A 56 -13.24 3.37 12.12
CA GLY A 56 -13.65 2.04 11.72
C GLY A 56 -14.14 1.17 12.88
N SER A 57 -13.77 -0.11 12.83
CA SER A 57 -14.19 -1.14 13.78
C SER A 57 -13.74 -0.92 15.22
N HIS A 58 -12.75 -0.06 15.47
CA HIS A 58 -12.30 0.22 16.84
C HIS A 58 -13.42 0.73 17.75
N LEU A 59 -14.35 1.51 17.20
CA LEU A 59 -15.42 2.19 17.94
C LEU A 59 -16.71 1.38 18.06
N ILE A 60 -16.69 0.10 17.69
CA ILE A 60 -17.88 -0.74 17.59
C ILE A 60 -17.81 -1.87 18.61
N ASP A 61 -18.88 -2.03 19.38
CA ASP A 61 -18.97 -3.03 20.45
C ASP A 61 -18.83 -4.47 19.92
N ASP A 62 -19.43 -4.77 18.77
CA ASP A 62 -19.36 -6.09 18.13
C ASP A 62 -17.93 -6.56 17.88
N TYR A 63 -16.99 -5.63 17.69
CA TYR A 63 -15.56 -5.91 17.48
C TYR A 63 -14.70 -5.68 18.73
N GLY A 64 -15.34 -5.46 19.89
CA GLY A 64 -14.70 -5.45 21.20
C GLY A 64 -14.24 -4.08 21.69
N ASN A 65 -14.73 -2.97 21.12
CA ASN A 65 -14.33 -1.60 21.51
C ASN A 65 -12.80 -1.45 21.59
N THR A 66 -12.10 -1.91 20.54
CA THR A 66 -10.63 -2.05 20.56
C THR A 66 -9.89 -0.71 20.57
N PHE A 67 -10.59 0.43 20.45
CA PHE A 67 -9.99 1.73 20.79
C PHE A 67 -9.42 1.76 22.22
N ARG A 68 -9.97 0.94 23.13
CA ARG A 68 -9.47 0.81 24.51
C ARG A 68 -8.03 0.28 24.56
N MET A 69 -7.61 -0.53 23.60
CA MET A 69 -6.21 -1.00 23.53
C MET A 69 -5.27 0.17 23.25
N ILE A 70 -5.72 1.12 22.43
CA ILE A 70 -4.96 2.32 22.06
C ILE A 70 -4.82 3.25 23.28
N GLU A 71 -5.89 3.40 24.06
CA GLU A 71 -5.88 4.16 25.32
C GLU A 71 -5.02 3.48 26.40
N GLN A 72 -5.08 2.15 26.50
CA GLN A 72 -4.28 1.35 27.44
C GLN A 72 -2.78 1.41 27.12
N ASP A 73 -2.43 1.55 25.84
CA ASP A 73 -1.05 1.80 25.38
C ASP A 73 -0.64 3.28 25.53
N GLU A 74 -1.45 4.08 26.23
CA GLU A 74 -1.21 5.49 26.57
C GLU A 74 -1.02 6.41 25.35
N PHE A 75 -1.70 6.14 24.23
CA PHE A 75 -1.70 7.05 23.09
C PHE A 75 -2.83 8.08 23.19
N ASP A 76 -2.48 9.35 23.02
CA ASP A 76 -3.46 10.43 22.91
C ASP A 76 -4.19 10.35 21.57
N ILE A 77 -5.50 10.08 21.62
CA ILE A 77 -6.33 9.98 20.42
C ILE A 77 -6.79 11.38 20.00
N GLY A 78 -6.11 11.94 19.00
CA GLY A 78 -6.41 13.27 18.45
C GLY A 78 -7.77 13.35 17.73
N SER A 79 -8.31 12.23 17.22
CA SER A 79 -9.65 12.17 16.63
C SER A 79 -10.26 10.77 16.67
N LYS A 80 -11.58 10.69 16.95
CA LYS A 80 -12.40 9.47 16.86
C LYS A 80 -13.48 9.66 15.79
N LEU A 81 -13.49 8.82 14.75
CA LEU A 81 -14.43 8.94 13.63
C LEU A 81 -15.29 7.68 13.50
N HIS A 82 -16.60 7.82 13.65
CA HIS A 82 -17.55 6.75 13.32
C HIS A 82 -17.69 6.67 11.79
N THR A 83 -17.03 5.69 11.18
CA THR A 83 -16.95 5.53 9.71
C THR A 83 -17.60 4.25 9.21
N ILE A 84 -18.14 3.42 10.09
CA ILE A 84 -18.83 2.19 9.71
C ILE A 84 -20.32 2.47 9.55
N VAL A 85 -20.85 2.13 8.38
CA VAL A 85 -22.28 2.01 8.15
C VAL A 85 -22.72 0.58 8.49
N ARG A 86 -23.85 0.46 9.17
CA ARG A 86 -24.35 -0.81 9.68
C ARG A 86 -25.12 -1.56 8.59
N GLY A 87 -24.89 -2.86 8.49
CA GLY A 87 -25.52 -3.73 7.49
C GLY A 87 -24.77 -5.05 7.32
N GLU A 88 -23.45 -5.03 7.57
CA GLU A 88 -22.56 -6.21 7.55
C GLU A 88 -22.60 -7.00 6.23
N ASP A 89 -22.88 -6.30 5.13
CA ASP A 89 -22.88 -6.76 3.75
C ASP A 89 -21.93 -5.92 2.87
N GLU A 90 -21.87 -6.23 1.58
CA GLU A 90 -20.99 -5.56 0.63
C GLU A 90 -21.38 -4.09 0.42
N ALA A 91 -22.67 -3.76 0.45
CA ALA A 91 -23.15 -2.38 0.30
C ALA A 91 -22.72 -1.51 1.48
N ALA A 92 -22.93 -1.98 2.71
CA ALA A 92 -22.50 -1.30 3.93
C ALA A 92 -20.98 -1.11 3.99
N MET A 93 -20.19 -2.06 3.46
CA MET A 93 -18.74 -1.90 3.33
C MET A 93 -18.36 -0.74 2.41
N VAL A 94 -19.01 -0.60 1.26
CA VAL A 94 -18.79 0.52 0.32
C VAL A 94 -19.24 1.85 0.93
N GLU A 95 -20.42 1.89 1.56
CA GLU A 95 -20.92 3.08 2.25
C GLU A 95 -19.99 3.51 3.38
N SER A 96 -19.36 2.56 4.09
CA SER A 96 -18.35 2.84 5.12
C SER A 96 -17.11 3.53 4.55
N VAL A 97 -16.65 3.12 3.36
CA VAL A 97 -15.57 3.82 2.64
C VAL A 97 -15.99 5.26 2.32
N GLY A 98 -17.20 5.45 1.79
CA GLY A 98 -17.75 6.78 1.50
C GLY A 98 -17.85 7.65 2.75
N LEU A 99 -18.30 7.08 3.87
CA LEU A 99 -18.43 7.78 5.15
C LEU A 99 -17.08 8.21 5.73
N ALA A 100 -16.03 7.40 5.56
CA ALA A 100 -14.67 7.81 5.90
C ALA A 100 -14.21 8.98 5.01
N LEU A 101 -14.45 8.91 3.70
CA LEU A 101 -14.01 9.94 2.73
C LEU A 101 -14.69 11.30 2.92
N VAL A 102 -15.92 11.36 3.45
CA VAL A 102 -16.55 12.65 3.78
C VAL A 102 -16.08 13.24 5.10
N LYS A 103 -15.52 12.43 6.01
CA LYS A 103 -15.08 12.87 7.35
C LYS A 103 -13.58 13.17 7.44
N LEU A 104 -12.76 12.42 6.72
CA LEU A 104 -11.30 12.53 6.76
C LEU A 104 -10.76 13.90 6.30
N PRO A 105 -11.30 14.57 5.26
CA PRO A 105 -10.70 15.81 4.76
C PRO A 105 -10.59 16.92 5.80
N ASP A 106 -11.65 17.18 6.57
CA ASP A 106 -11.63 18.22 7.60
C ASP A 106 -10.62 17.89 8.72
N VAL A 107 -10.51 16.61 9.08
CA VAL A 107 -9.55 16.14 10.09
C VAL A 107 -8.13 16.26 9.58
N LEU A 108 -7.84 15.80 8.36
CA LEU A 108 -6.51 15.86 7.76
C LEU A 108 -6.07 17.30 7.51
N HIS A 109 -6.99 18.20 7.13
CA HIS A 109 -6.70 19.62 6.99
C HIS A 109 -6.35 20.26 8.34
N ARG A 110 -7.11 19.95 9.40
CA ARG A 110 -6.83 20.44 10.77
C ARG A 110 -5.52 19.90 11.33
N LEU A 111 -5.25 18.60 11.15
CA LEU A 111 -4.03 17.97 11.63
C LEU A 111 -2.82 18.41 10.81
N ASN A 112 -2.99 18.69 9.51
CA ASN A 112 -1.96 19.08 8.56
C ASN A 112 -0.68 18.20 8.65
N PRO A 113 -0.81 16.86 8.50
CA PRO A 113 0.32 15.96 8.65
C PRO A 113 1.26 16.02 7.44
N ASP A 114 2.55 15.83 7.69
CA ASP A 114 3.54 15.72 6.63
C ASP A 114 3.47 14.36 5.93
N VAL A 115 3.13 13.32 6.70
CA VAL A 115 2.97 11.95 6.23
C VAL A 115 1.86 11.23 7.00
N LEU A 116 1.03 10.50 6.27
CA LEU A 116 0.05 9.56 6.80
C LEU A 116 0.60 8.13 6.69
N VAL A 117 0.63 7.40 7.80
CA VAL A 117 0.97 5.97 7.81
C VAL A 117 -0.31 5.16 7.60
N VAL A 118 -0.31 4.34 6.55
CA VAL A 118 -1.45 3.49 6.16
C VAL A 118 -0.98 2.04 6.12
N HIS A 119 -1.76 1.13 6.69
CA HIS A 119 -1.40 -0.29 6.77
C HIS A 119 -2.37 -1.19 6.02
N GLY A 120 -1.82 -2.16 5.28
CA GLY A 120 -2.53 -3.35 4.85
C GLY A 120 -3.37 -3.16 3.59
N ASP A 121 -4.52 -3.84 3.58
CA ASP A 121 -5.28 -4.22 2.37
C ASP A 121 -6.80 -4.09 2.54
N ARG A 122 -7.27 -3.54 3.66
CA ARG A 122 -8.70 -3.43 3.97
C ARG A 122 -9.33 -2.20 3.31
N PHE A 123 -10.65 -2.24 3.15
CA PHE A 123 -11.42 -1.12 2.61
C PHE A 123 -11.21 0.20 3.37
N ASP A 124 -11.03 0.15 4.70
CA ASP A 124 -10.73 1.34 5.50
C ASP A 124 -9.40 1.99 5.08
N ALA A 125 -8.37 1.18 4.78
CA ALA A 125 -7.06 1.66 4.34
C ALA A 125 -7.12 2.29 2.94
N MET A 126 -8.00 1.80 2.07
CA MET A 126 -8.27 2.45 0.78
C MET A 126 -8.83 3.86 0.96
N ALA A 127 -9.75 4.06 1.91
CA ALA A 127 -10.30 5.38 2.18
C ALA A 127 -9.22 6.36 2.67
N LEU A 128 -8.35 5.89 3.58
CA LEU A 128 -7.21 6.67 4.09
C LEU A 128 -6.24 7.07 2.97
N ALA A 129 -5.83 6.11 2.14
CA ALA A 129 -4.91 6.35 1.04
C ALA A 129 -5.52 7.30 -0.01
N THR A 130 -6.80 7.14 -0.34
CA THR A 130 -7.50 7.99 -1.30
C THR A 130 -7.59 9.43 -0.79
N ALA A 131 -8.02 9.64 0.46
CA ALA A 131 -8.11 10.98 1.05
C ALA A 131 -6.75 11.68 1.06
N ALA A 132 -5.70 11.00 1.56
CA ALA A 132 -4.37 11.59 1.63
C ALA A 132 -3.78 11.91 0.25
N ALA A 133 -3.92 11.00 -0.73
CA ALA A 133 -3.39 11.22 -2.07
C ALA A 133 -4.04 12.43 -2.76
N LEU A 134 -5.38 12.55 -2.68
CA LEU A 134 -6.10 13.68 -3.29
C LEU A 134 -5.84 15.01 -2.59
N MET A 135 -5.46 14.98 -1.30
CA MET A 135 -5.14 16.17 -0.51
C MET A 135 -3.65 16.54 -0.55
N ASN A 136 -2.83 15.86 -1.37
CA ASN A 136 -1.40 16.05 -1.42
C ASN A 136 -0.71 15.84 -0.05
N ILE A 137 -1.08 14.77 0.65
CA ILE A 137 -0.43 14.29 1.87
C ILE A 137 0.40 13.05 1.54
N ARG A 138 1.67 13.00 1.97
CA ARG A 138 2.54 11.83 1.73
C ARG A 138 1.95 10.61 2.43
N ILE A 139 2.13 9.44 1.83
CA ILE A 139 1.64 8.17 2.37
C ILE A 139 2.81 7.21 2.51
N LEU A 140 3.00 6.68 3.71
CA LEU A 140 3.82 5.49 3.93
C LEU A 140 2.89 4.27 4.02
N HIS A 141 2.89 3.45 2.97
CA HIS A 141 2.10 2.21 2.93
C HIS A 141 2.91 1.04 3.50
N LEU A 142 2.37 0.41 4.53
CA LEU A 142 2.94 -0.78 5.16
C LEU A 142 2.28 -2.05 4.62
N GLU A 143 3.05 -3.13 4.49
CA GLU A 143 2.57 -4.44 4.04
C GLU A 143 2.05 -4.44 2.58
N GLY A 144 2.62 -3.54 1.76
CA GLY A 144 2.48 -3.56 0.30
C GLY A 144 3.25 -4.72 -0.34
N GLY A 145 2.84 -5.12 -1.55
CA GLY A 145 3.53 -6.15 -2.35
C GLY A 145 3.23 -7.61 -1.98
N GLU A 146 2.53 -7.87 -0.88
CA GLU A 146 2.07 -9.23 -0.56
C GLU A 146 0.88 -9.68 -1.44
N VAL A 147 0.62 -11.00 -1.48
CA VAL A 147 -0.46 -11.65 -2.24
C VAL A 147 -1.26 -12.54 -1.30
N SER A 148 -2.59 -12.49 -1.37
CA SER A 148 -3.51 -13.16 -0.43
C SER A 148 -4.66 -13.91 -1.12
N GLY A 149 -4.83 -13.76 -2.44
CA GLY A 149 -5.76 -14.55 -3.25
C GLY A 149 -7.23 -14.17 -3.09
N THR A 150 -7.52 -12.91 -2.77
CA THR A 150 -8.88 -12.37 -2.62
C THR A 150 -8.97 -10.93 -3.14
N ILE A 151 -10.13 -10.28 -2.98
CA ILE A 151 -10.30 -8.85 -3.33
C ILE A 151 -9.31 -7.94 -2.59
N ASP A 152 -8.82 -8.38 -1.42
CA ASP A 152 -7.79 -7.71 -0.62
C ASP A 152 -6.52 -7.43 -1.48
N ASP A 153 -6.19 -8.26 -2.47
CA ASP A 153 -5.02 -8.02 -3.36
C ASP A 153 -5.22 -6.80 -4.26
N SER A 154 -6.42 -6.67 -4.86
CA SER A 154 -6.76 -5.50 -5.65
C SER A 154 -6.70 -4.22 -4.82
N ILE A 155 -7.23 -4.27 -3.58
CA ILE A 155 -7.21 -3.14 -2.66
C ILE A 155 -5.76 -2.80 -2.28
N ARG A 156 -4.96 -3.79 -1.86
CA ARG A 156 -3.55 -3.61 -1.50
C ARG A 156 -2.77 -2.92 -2.60
N HIS A 157 -2.91 -3.38 -3.84
CA HIS A 157 -2.13 -2.87 -4.97
C HIS A 157 -2.62 -1.50 -5.46
N ALA A 158 -3.92 -1.21 -5.36
CA ALA A 158 -4.43 0.13 -5.58
C ALA A 158 -3.93 1.12 -4.51
N ILE A 159 -3.90 0.72 -3.23
CA ILE A 159 -3.27 1.53 -2.17
C ILE A 159 -1.79 1.76 -2.48
N SER A 160 -1.06 0.72 -2.89
CA SER A 160 0.35 0.88 -3.31
C SER A 160 0.47 1.91 -4.44
N LYS A 161 -0.44 1.94 -5.41
CA LYS A 161 -0.41 2.93 -6.49
C LYS A 161 -0.69 4.36 -6.01
N LEU A 162 -1.50 4.54 -4.97
CA LEU A 162 -1.73 5.84 -4.32
C LEU A 162 -0.56 6.26 -3.41
N ALA A 163 0.15 5.30 -2.81
CA ALA A 163 1.16 5.57 -1.79
C ALA A 163 2.47 6.13 -2.36
N HIS A 164 3.12 7.02 -1.60
CA HIS A 164 4.35 7.72 -2.03
C HIS A 164 5.62 7.00 -1.58
N TYR A 165 5.52 6.27 -0.47
CA TYR A 165 6.59 5.50 0.15
C TYR A 165 6.04 4.14 0.58
N HIS A 166 6.88 3.12 0.56
CA HIS A 166 6.49 1.74 0.84
C HIS A 166 7.40 1.12 1.87
N ALA A 167 6.84 0.43 2.86
CA ALA A 167 7.59 -0.47 3.73
C ALA A 167 7.02 -1.90 3.61
N CYS A 168 7.78 -2.76 2.96
CA CYS A 168 7.40 -4.15 2.70
C CYS A 168 8.10 -5.12 3.68
N CYS A 169 7.51 -6.31 3.82
CA CYS A 169 7.91 -7.28 4.84
C CYS A 169 8.87 -8.36 4.32
N THR A 170 8.84 -8.66 3.03
CA THR A 170 9.65 -9.73 2.42
C THR A 170 10.31 -9.25 1.12
N ARG A 171 11.39 -9.92 0.72
CA ARG A 171 12.05 -9.67 -0.58
C ARG A 171 11.12 -9.96 -1.76
N MET A 172 10.18 -10.90 -1.61
CA MET A 172 9.22 -11.19 -2.67
C MET A 172 8.22 -10.03 -2.81
N ALA A 173 7.72 -9.49 -1.69
CA ALA A 173 6.86 -8.32 -1.70
C ALA A 173 7.54 -7.08 -2.30
N GLU A 174 8.83 -6.85 -1.98
CA GLU A 174 9.66 -5.82 -2.61
C GLU A 174 9.69 -5.96 -4.14
N ARG A 175 9.95 -7.19 -4.63
CA ARG A 175 9.98 -7.47 -6.08
C ARG A 175 8.62 -7.26 -6.73
N HIS A 176 7.52 -7.58 -6.06
CA HIS A 176 6.17 -7.31 -6.59
C HIS A 176 5.91 -5.81 -6.72
N LEU A 177 6.30 -4.99 -5.73
CA LEU A 177 6.17 -3.53 -5.82
C LEU A 177 6.96 -2.98 -7.01
N ILE A 178 8.20 -3.40 -7.17
CA ILE A 178 9.04 -3.00 -8.32
C ILE A 178 8.43 -3.46 -9.64
N ALA A 179 7.93 -4.70 -9.72
CA ALA A 179 7.27 -5.24 -10.91
C ALA A 179 5.99 -4.47 -11.26
N MET A 180 5.29 -3.95 -10.24
CA MET A 180 4.17 -3.02 -10.42
C MET A 180 4.62 -1.58 -10.71
N CYS A 181 5.88 -1.36 -11.06
CA CYS A 181 6.43 -0.06 -11.47
C CYS A 181 6.46 0.99 -10.34
N GLU A 182 6.61 0.55 -9.09
CA GLU A 182 6.97 1.44 -7.99
C GLU A 182 8.47 1.78 -8.04
N ASP A 183 8.83 3.01 -7.68
CA ASP A 183 10.22 3.45 -7.60
C ASP A 183 10.94 2.74 -6.45
N HIS A 184 12.01 2.00 -6.78
CA HIS A 184 12.85 1.32 -5.80
C HIS A 184 13.42 2.26 -4.73
N SER A 185 13.71 3.52 -5.07
CA SER A 185 14.24 4.50 -4.11
C SER A 185 13.26 4.84 -2.98
N ARG A 186 11.97 4.55 -3.20
CA ARG A 186 10.86 4.79 -2.27
C ARG A 186 10.36 3.52 -1.58
N ILE A 187 11.06 2.40 -1.75
CA ILE A 187 10.73 1.11 -1.12
C ILE A 187 11.75 0.77 -0.05
N LEU A 188 11.25 0.52 1.16
CA LEU A 188 12.01 -0.03 2.27
C LEU A 188 11.63 -1.50 2.49
N LEU A 189 12.61 -2.41 2.46
CA LEU A 189 12.46 -3.75 3.02
C LEU A 189 12.73 -3.69 4.54
N ALA A 190 11.66 -3.53 5.32
CA ALA A 190 11.76 -3.36 6.77
C ALA A 190 11.66 -4.70 7.52
N GLY A 191 10.82 -5.61 7.03
CA GLY A 191 10.21 -6.65 7.86
C GLY A 191 8.88 -6.16 8.46
N CYS A 192 8.06 -7.10 8.93
CA CYS A 192 6.77 -6.79 9.55
C CYS A 192 6.98 -6.29 10.99
N PRO A 193 6.42 -5.14 11.39
CA PRO A 193 6.54 -4.63 12.75
C PRO A 193 5.96 -5.55 13.83
N SER A 194 5.06 -6.48 13.48
CA SER A 194 4.61 -7.49 14.46
C SER A 194 5.78 -8.34 14.95
N TYR A 195 6.81 -8.59 14.12
CA TYR A 195 7.98 -9.37 14.50
C TYR A 195 8.85 -8.70 15.56
N ASP A 196 8.86 -7.36 15.64
CA ASP A 196 9.53 -6.62 16.71
C ASP A 196 8.93 -7.02 18.07
N LYS A 197 7.61 -7.29 18.13
CA LYS A 197 6.95 -7.86 19.31
C LYS A 197 7.12 -9.38 19.42
N LEU A 198 6.87 -10.16 18.35
CA LEU A 198 6.89 -11.62 18.39
C LEU A 198 8.24 -12.18 18.87
N LEU A 199 9.35 -11.65 18.35
CA LEU A 199 10.68 -12.14 18.68
C LEU A 199 11.14 -11.67 20.08
N ALA A 200 10.58 -10.58 20.60
CA ALA A 200 10.79 -10.14 21.98
C ALA A 200 9.91 -10.92 22.98
N ALA A 201 8.73 -11.36 22.56
CA ALA A 201 7.70 -11.94 23.42
C ALA A 201 7.87 -13.45 23.71
N HIS A 202 8.85 -14.14 23.10
CA HIS A 202 9.01 -15.61 23.24
C HIS A 202 9.35 -16.10 24.67
N LYS A 203 9.51 -15.21 25.66
CA LYS A 203 9.94 -15.55 27.02
C LYS A 203 9.15 -14.80 28.09
N ARG A 204 7.81 -14.81 28.00
CA ARG A 204 6.99 -14.31 29.10
C ARG A 204 6.77 -15.40 30.13
N ASP A 205 7.08 -15.13 31.39
CA ASP A 205 6.89 -16.10 32.49
C ASP A 205 5.41 -16.32 32.85
N ASP A 206 4.53 -15.38 32.47
CA ASP A 206 3.08 -15.40 32.75
C ASP A 206 2.24 -16.14 31.68
N TYR A 207 2.86 -16.81 30.70
CA TYR A 207 2.14 -17.46 29.59
C TYR A 207 1.11 -18.50 30.06
N ALA A 208 1.43 -19.25 31.12
CA ALA A 208 0.52 -20.26 31.68
C ALA A 208 -0.73 -19.61 32.28
N ASP A 209 -0.60 -18.47 32.96
CA ASP A 209 -1.72 -17.75 33.54
C ASP A 209 -2.56 -17.08 32.45
N ILE A 210 -1.93 -16.62 31.36
CA ILE A 210 -2.65 -16.15 30.16
C ILE A 210 -3.48 -17.29 29.55
N ILE A 211 -2.91 -18.49 29.37
CA ILE A 211 -3.67 -19.66 28.86
C ILE A 211 -4.88 -19.93 29.75
N LYS A 212 -4.70 -19.99 31.08
CA LYS A 212 -5.80 -20.23 32.02
C LYS A 212 -6.89 -19.17 31.94
N ALA A 213 -6.50 -17.89 31.89
CA ALA A 213 -7.44 -16.77 31.82
C ALA A 213 -8.36 -16.83 30.58
N TRP A 214 -7.85 -17.33 29.45
CA TRP A 214 -8.60 -17.37 28.19
C TRP A 214 -9.24 -18.72 27.86
N LEU A 215 -8.75 -19.84 28.41
CA LEU A 215 -9.18 -21.20 28.04
C LEU A 215 -9.69 -22.04 29.23
N GLY A 216 -9.36 -21.66 30.47
CA GLY A 216 -9.71 -22.34 31.72
C GLY A 216 -8.53 -22.99 32.44
N ASP A 217 -8.70 -23.25 33.74
CA ASP A 217 -7.61 -23.64 34.66
C ASP A 217 -6.90 -24.95 34.31
N ASP A 218 -7.62 -25.91 33.71
CA ASP A 218 -7.11 -27.24 33.39
C ASP A 218 -6.36 -27.31 32.04
N VAL A 219 -6.27 -26.19 31.32
CA VAL A 219 -5.69 -26.17 29.96
C VAL A 219 -4.18 -26.00 30.01
N LYS A 220 -3.47 -26.96 29.38
CA LYS A 220 -2.02 -26.96 29.26
C LYS A 220 -1.58 -26.44 27.90
N GLU A 221 -0.31 -26.04 27.81
CA GLU A 221 0.32 -25.73 26.54
C GLU A 221 0.20 -26.92 25.57
N GLN A 222 0.08 -26.59 24.28
CA GLN A 222 -0.05 -27.53 23.16
C GLN A 222 -1.34 -28.38 23.18
N GLU A 223 -2.22 -28.22 24.17
CA GLU A 223 -3.45 -29.01 24.32
C GLU A 223 -4.74 -28.25 23.95
N TYR A 224 -4.62 -27.09 23.30
CA TYR A 224 -5.75 -26.28 22.84
C TYR A 224 -5.60 -25.79 21.40
N ILE A 225 -6.70 -25.33 20.83
CA ILE A 225 -6.78 -24.80 19.46
C ILE A 225 -7.09 -23.31 19.51
N VAL A 226 -6.46 -22.54 18.63
CA VAL A 226 -6.88 -21.16 18.33
C VAL A 226 -7.58 -21.15 16.97
N ALA A 227 -8.88 -20.87 16.95
CA ALA A 227 -9.70 -20.83 15.75
C ALA A 227 -10.02 -19.38 15.35
N LEU A 228 -9.62 -18.98 14.14
CA LEU A 228 -9.89 -17.65 13.59
C LEU A 228 -10.12 -17.71 12.07
N GLN A 229 -11.40 -17.73 11.70
CA GLN A 229 -11.88 -17.74 10.31
C GLN A 229 -12.61 -16.44 10.01
N HIS A 230 -12.30 -15.84 8.87
CA HIS A 230 -12.95 -14.66 8.31
C HIS A 230 -13.76 -15.03 7.05
N PRO A 231 -14.86 -14.33 6.76
CA PRO A 231 -15.59 -14.53 5.52
C PRO A 231 -14.76 -14.06 4.32
N VAL A 232 -14.95 -14.70 3.17
CA VAL A 232 -14.45 -14.21 1.88
C VAL A 232 -15.61 -13.52 1.16
N THR A 233 -15.49 -12.21 0.96
CA THR A 233 -16.59 -11.36 0.48
C THR A 233 -17.11 -11.74 -0.90
N THR A 234 -16.28 -12.35 -1.75
CA THR A 234 -16.68 -12.81 -3.09
C THR A 234 -17.56 -14.06 -3.07
N ASP A 235 -17.55 -14.84 -1.98
CA ASP A 235 -18.35 -16.06 -1.85
C ASP A 235 -18.73 -16.32 -0.37
N ILE A 236 -19.70 -15.53 0.11
CA ILE A 236 -20.20 -15.61 1.48
C ILE A 236 -20.87 -16.98 1.75
N LYS A 237 -21.58 -17.54 0.76
CA LYS A 237 -22.28 -18.84 0.93
C LYS A 237 -21.29 -19.97 1.17
N ASN A 238 -20.21 -20.03 0.39
CA ASN A 238 -19.16 -21.01 0.62
C ASN A 238 -18.42 -20.74 1.94
N SER A 239 -18.18 -19.47 2.29
CA SER A 239 -17.59 -19.11 3.59
C SER A 239 -18.40 -19.63 4.77
N ILE A 240 -19.73 -19.52 4.71
CA ILE A 240 -20.66 -20.07 5.71
C ILE A 240 -20.53 -21.60 5.77
N LYS A 241 -20.56 -22.27 4.62
CA LYS A 241 -20.43 -23.75 4.55
C LYS A 241 -19.12 -24.24 5.15
N ILE A 242 -17.98 -23.64 4.76
CA ILE A 242 -16.66 -24.00 5.31
C ILE A 242 -16.64 -23.80 6.83
N TYR A 243 -17.25 -22.71 7.31
CA TYR A 243 -17.28 -22.41 8.73
C TYR A 243 -18.16 -23.39 9.52
N GLU A 244 -19.31 -23.78 8.99
CA GLU A 244 -20.16 -24.84 9.56
C GLU A 244 -19.38 -26.15 9.70
N LEU A 245 -18.71 -26.58 8.64
CA LEU A 245 -17.92 -27.81 8.62
C LEU A 245 -16.70 -27.74 9.55
N MET A 246 -16.06 -26.58 9.65
CA MET A 246 -14.95 -26.35 10.58
C MET A 246 -15.43 -26.49 12.04
N LEU A 247 -16.57 -25.88 12.37
CA LEU A 247 -17.15 -26.00 13.72
C LEU A 247 -17.55 -27.44 14.03
N ASP A 248 -18.16 -28.16 13.07
CA ASP A 248 -18.49 -29.58 13.24
C ASP A 248 -17.23 -30.43 13.47
N ALA A 249 -16.16 -30.19 12.72
CA ALA A 249 -14.89 -30.87 12.91
C ALA A 249 -14.28 -30.58 14.29
N LEU A 250 -14.32 -29.32 14.74
CA LEU A 250 -13.83 -28.92 16.06
C LEU A 250 -14.65 -29.53 17.21
N ILE A 251 -15.98 -29.57 17.08
CA ILE A 251 -16.87 -30.23 18.05
C ILE A 251 -16.51 -31.71 18.14
N SER A 252 -16.36 -32.40 17.01
CA SER A 252 -16.00 -33.83 17.00
C SER A 252 -14.58 -34.09 17.52
N PHE A 253 -13.62 -33.21 17.21
CA PHE A 253 -12.23 -33.34 17.67
C PHE A 253 -12.09 -33.08 19.18
N ASN A 254 -13.03 -32.34 19.76
CA ASN A 254 -13.30 -32.27 21.20
C ASN A 254 -12.11 -31.84 22.06
N LYS A 255 -11.33 -30.86 21.58
CA LYS A 255 -10.27 -30.18 22.33
C LYS A 255 -10.69 -28.77 22.70
N LYS A 256 -10.11 -28.24 23.79
CA LYS A 256 -10.33 -26.86 24.21
C LYS A 256 -9.98 -25.91 23.06
N THR A 257 -10.89 -25.03 22.71
CA THR A 257 -10.79 -24.18 21.53
C THR A 257 -11.14 -22.74 21.88
N LEU A 258 -10.17 -21.85 21.74
CA LEU A 258 -10.43 -20.41 21.73
C LEU A 258 -10.90 -20.04 20.32
N ILE A 259 -12.13 -19.57 20.19
CA ILE A 259 -12.69 -19.16 18.91
C ILE A 259 -12.90 -17.65 18.90
N LEU A 260 -12.20 -16.98 17.99
CA LEU A 260 -12.34 -15.55 17.79
C LEU A 260 -13.48 -15.26 16.82
N PHE A 261 -14.31 -14.27 17.15
CA PHE A 261 -15.33 -13.78 16.23
C PHE A 261 -14.69 -13.24 14.92
N PRO A 262 -15.37 -13.43 13.78
CA PRO A 262 -14.92 -12.90 12.49
C PRO A 262 -14.81 -11.37 12.53
N ASN A 263 -14.02 -10.83 11.60
CA ASN A 263 -13.83 -9.39 11.50
C ASN A 263 -15.04 -8.72 10.83
N ILE A 264 -15.04 -7.39 10.72
CA ILE A 264 -16.16 -6.56 10.21
C ILE A 264 -16.52 -6.76 8.73
N ASP A 265 -15.82 -7.63 8.03
CA ASP A 265 -16.02 -7.84 6.61
C ASP A 265 -17.42 -8.41 6.30
N ALA A 266 -17.89 -8.23 5.06
CA ALA A 266 -19.22 -8.63 4.63
C ALA A 266 -19.47 -10.13 4.90
N GLY A 267 -20.63 -10.46 5.46
CA GLY A 267 -20.98 -11.81 5.88
C GLY A 267 -20.61 -12.17 7.32
N SER A 268 -20.00 -11.26 8.08
CA SER A 268 -19.61 -11.49 9.47
C SER A 268 -20.78 -11.89 10.38
N LYS A 269 -21.95 -11.24 10.26
CA LYS A 269 -23.15 -11.59 11.05
C LYS A 269 -23.66 -13.00 10.79
N GLU A 270 -23.61 -13.47 9.55
CA GLU A 270 -24.05 -14.83 9.21
C GLU A 270 -23.09 -15.88 9.76
N MET A 271 -21.78 -15.62 9.75
CA MET A 271 -20.82 -16.47 10.46
C MET A 271 -21.09 -16.51 11.98
N VAL A 272 -21.35 -15.37 12.62
CA VAL A 272 -21.75 -15.34 14.05
C VAL A 272 -23.04 -16.13 14.28
N ARG A 273 -24.01 -16.04 13.36
CA ARG A 273 -25.25 -16.81 13.43
C ARG A 273 -25.00 -18.32 13.38
N VAL A 274 -24.04 -18.77 12.57
CA VAL A 274 -23.60 -20.17 12.55
C VAL A 274 -23.05 -20.59 13.91
N MET A 275 -22.14 -19.80 14.52
CA MET A 275 -21.60 -20.11 15.86
C MET A 275 -22.72 -20.30 16.88
N ARG A 276 -23.69 -19.38 16.87
CA ARG A 276 -24.82 -19.41 17.80
C ARG A 276 -25.71 -20.63 17.58
N LYS A 277 -26.06 -20.94 16.32
CA LYS A 277 -26.87 -22.12 15.97
C LYS A 277 -26.20 -23.43 16.37
N LYS A 278 -24.88 -23.51 16.28
CA LYS A 278 -24.08 -24.66 16.71
C LYS A 278 -23.86 -24.71 18.23
N GLY A 279 -24.35 -23.74 18.99
CA GLY A 279 -24.23 -23.70 20.46
C GLY A 279 -22.82 -23.37 20.96
N ILE A 280 -21.94 -22.85 20.11
CA ILE A 280 -20.51 -22.64 20.41
C ILE A 280 -20.32 -21.71 21.62
N GLU A 281 -21.11 -20.65 21.73
CA GLU A 281 -21.01 -19.66 22.81
C GLU A 281 -21.32 -20.24 24.20
N GLN A 282 -22.00 -21.39 24.28
CA GLN A 282 -22.39 -22.05 25.53
C GLN A 282 -21.70 -23.41 25.71
N HIS A 283 -20.86 -23.82 24.77
CA HIS A 283 -20.27 -25.15 24.75
C HIS A 283 -19.04 -25.22 25.67
N PRO A 284 -18.89 -26.23 26.56
CA PRO A 284 -17.84 -26.27 27.56
C PRO A 284 -16.42 -26.30 26.97
N ASN A 285 -16.26 -26.80 25.76
CA ASN A 285 -14.96 -26.86 25.07
C ASN A 285 -14.59 -25.59 24.27
N PHE A 286 -15.48 -24.62 24.16
CA PHE A 286 -15.22 -23.41 23.38
C PHE A 286 -15.20 -22.17 24.27
N GLN A 287 -14.30 -21.24 23.93
CA GLN A 287 -14.26 -19.90 24.50
C GLN A 287 -14.42 -18.91 23.35
N ALA A 288 -15.61 -18.33 23.22
CA ALA A 288 -15.92 -17.37 22.16
C ALA A 288 -15.54 -15.95 22.58
N VAL A 289 -14.59 -15.34 21.89
CA VAL A 289 -14.06 -14.02 22.27
C VAL A 289 -14.03 -13.05 21.10
N LYS A 290 -14.37 -11.79 21.38
CA LYS A 290 -14.34 -10.72 20.37
C LYS A 290 -12.90 -10.38 20.03
N HIS A 291 -12.05 -10.14 21.04
CA HIS A 291 -10.65 -9.78 20.89
C HIS A 291 -9.84 -10.21 22.11
N VAL A 292 -8.58 -10.58 21.87
CA VAL A 292 -7.54 -10.80 22.87
C VAL A 292 -6.47 -9.73 22.66
N PRO A 293 -6.01 -9.02 23.72
CA PRO A 293 -4.91 -8.07 23.62
C PRO A 293 -3.69 -8.70 22.94
N PHE A 294 -3.05 -7.97 22.03
CA PHE A 294 -2.08 -8.56 21.10
C PHE A 294 -0.95 -9.31 21.80
N ASP A 295 -0.37 -8.74 22.86
CA ASP A 295 0.73 -9.38 23.61
C ASP A 295 0.32 -10.71 24.27
N GLN A 296 -0.94 -10.82 24.71
CA GLN A 296 -1.50 -12.07 25.23
C GLN A 296 -1.85 -13.04 24.10
N PHE A 297 -2.37 -12.54 22.98
CA PHE A 297 -2.69 -13.34 21.80
C PHE A 297 -1.43 -14.01 21.23
N ILE A 298 -0.28 -13.32 21.27
CA ILE A 298 1.02 -13.91 20.91
C ILE A 298 1.31 -15.16 21.74
N GLN A 299 1.12 -15.11 23.07
CA GLN A 299 1.35 -16.26 23.95
C GLN A 299 0.36 -17.40 23.65
N LEU A 300 -0.91 -17.06 23.41
CA LEU A 300 -1.92 -18.06 23.06
C LEU A 300 -1.57 -18.77 21.75
N VAL A 301 -1.05 -18.08 20.74
CA VAL A 301 -0.67 -18.72 19.47
C VAL A 301 0.67 -19.46 19.58
N SER A 302 1.65 -18.93 20.32
CA SER A 302 2.96 -19.57 20.48
C SER A 302 2.91 -20.91 21.22
N HIS A 303 1.94 -21.07 22.12
CA HIS A 303 1.74 -22.30 22.88
C HIS A 303 0.55 -23.15 22.39
N ALA A 304 -0.15 -22.76 21.32
CA ALA A 304 -1.30 -23.52 20.80
C ALA A 304 -0.90 -24.92 20.29
N GLY A 305 -1.79 -25.90 20.42
CA GLY A 305 -1.65 -27.21 19.79
C GLY A 305 -1.67 -27.09 18.26
N CYS A 306 -2.59 -26.28 17.75
CA CYS A 306 -2.55 -25.74 16.38
C CYS A 306 -3.42 -24.48 16.27
N MET A 307 -3.23 -23.72 15.19
CA MET A 307 -4.14 -22.66 14.76
C MET A 307 -4.93 -23.11 13.53
N ILE A 308 -6.23 -22.83 13.48
CA ILE A 308 -7.09 -23.17 12.35
C ILE A 308 -7.90 -21.96 11.87
N GLY A 309 -8.04 -21.83 10.56
CA GLY A 309 -8.91 -20.84 9.94
C GLY A 309 -8.27 -20.25 8.68
N ASN A 310 -8.32 -18.93 8.50
CA ASN A 310 -7.73 -18.25 7.33
C ASN A 310 -7.14 -16.87 7.67
N SER A 311 -6.77 -16.69 8.94
CA SER A 311 -6.14 -15.47 9.45
C SER A 311 -4.74 -15.28 8.86
N SER A 312 -4.36 -14.03 8.63
CA SER A 312 -2.99 -13.66 8.27
C SER A 312 -1.97 -14.09 9.35
N CYS A 313 -2.37 -14.10 10.62
CA CYS A 313 -1.54 -14.56 11.73
C CYS A 313 -1.05 -16.01 11.51
N GLY A 314 -1.90 -16.92 11.03
CA GLY A 314 -1.50 -18.30 10.80
C GLY A 314 -0.39 -18.42 9.75
N VAL A 315 -0.53 -17.72 8.62
CA VAL A 315 0.42 -17.82 7.51
C VAL A 315 1.64 -16.92 7.66
N ARG A 316 1.60 -15.90 8.53
CA ARG A 316 2.69 -14.91 8.69
C ARG A 316 3.39 -14.90 10.03
N GLU A 317 2.69 -15.14 11.12
CA GLU A 317 3.18 -14.86 12.48
C GLU A 317 3.42 -16.16 13.26
N ALA A 318 2.50 -17.13 13.16
CA ALA A 318 2.58 -18.42 13.86
C ALA A 318 3.84 -19.23 13.51
N GLY A 319 4.39 -19.02 12.31
CA GLY A 319 5.68 -19.61 11.89
C GLY A 319 6.85 -19.22 12.79
N ALA A 320 6.82 -18.03 13.42
CA ALA A 320 7.87 -17.58 14.34
C ALA A 320 8.04 -18.47 15.58
N PHE A 321 7.01 -19.24 15.94
CA PHE A 321 7.00 -20.15 17.08
C PHE A 321 6.99 -21.62 16.68
N GLY A 322 6.94 -21.92 15.37
CA GLY A 322 6.77 -23.28 14.90
C GLY A 322 5.39 -23.88 15.19
N THR A 323 4.38 -23.04 15.45
CA THR A 323 3.01 -23.48 15.73
C THR A 323 2.40 -24.09 14.46
N PRO A 324 1.82 -25.30 14.53
CA PRO A 324 1.09 -25.91 13.41
C PRO A 324 -0.12 -25.07 12.98
N VAL A 325 -0.34 -24.96 11.67
CA VAL A 325 -1.44 -24.16 11.11
C VAL A 325 -2.23 -24.97 10.10
N ILE A 326 -3.55 -24.85 10.15
CA ILE A 326 -4.48 -25.33 9.14
C ILE A 326 -5.13 -24.11 8.48
N ASN A 327 -4.78 -23.85 7.22
CA ASN A 327 -5.32 -22.74 6.44
C ASN A 327 -6.45 -23.22 5.51
N LEU A 328 -7.68 -22.77 5.75
CA LEU A 328 -8.90 -23.20 5.07
C LEU A 328 -9.34 -22.21 3.98
N GLY A 329 -9.76 -22.76 2.85
CA GLY A 329 -10.38 -21.98 1.77
C GLY A 329 -9.38 -21.24 0.88
N THR A 330 -9.89 -20.23 0.18
CA THR A 330 -9.13 -19.47 -0.84
C THR A 330 -8.28 -18.34 -0.25
N ARG A 331 -8.71 -17.74 0.86
CA ARG A 331 -7.95 -16.68 1.53
C ARG A 331 -6.58 -17.17 1.98
N GLN A 332 -5.57 -16.32 1.79
CA GLN A 332 -4.13 -16.59 1.94
C GLN A 332 -3.49 -17.41 0.82
N THR A 333 -4.22 -17.75 -0.26
CA THR A 333 -3.61 -18.41 -1.41
C THR A 333 -2.60 -17.47 -2.09
N GLY A 334 -1.35 -17.92 -2.21
CA GLY A 334 -0.26 -17.14 -2.79
C GLY A 334 0.66 -16.44 -1.77
N ARG A 335 0.31 -16.46 -0.46
CA ARG A 335 1.25 -16.01 0.58
C ARG A 335 2.44 -16.97 0.74
N GLU A 336 3.58 -16.41 1.11
CA GLU A 336 4.76 -17.18 1.53
C GLU A 336 4.48 -17.86 2.87
N THR A 337 4.69 -19.17 2.95
CA THR A 337 4.47 -19.94 4.19
C THR A 337 5.63 -20.89 4.45
N GLY A 338 5.92 -21.11 5.74
CA GLY A 338 6.84 -22.16 6.16
C GLY A 338 6.19 -23.56 6.11
N GLU A 339 6.96 -24.58 6.47
CA GLU A 339 6.50 -25.97 6.53
C GLU A 339 5.44 -26.25 7.62
N ASN A 340 5.20 -25.29 8.52
CA ASN A 340 4.21 -25.39 9.59
C ASN A 340 2.76 -25.26 9.09
N VAL A 341 2.54 -24.80 7.86
CA VAL A 341 1.20 -24.53 7.30
C VAL A 341 0.70 -25.68 6.43
N LEU A 342 -0.46 -26.25 6.78
CA LEU A 342 -1.21 -27.19 5.96
C LEU A 342 -2.39 -26.47 5.31
N HIS A 343 -2.43 -26.42 3.98
CA HIS A 343 -3.54 -25.82 3.25
C HIS A 343 -4.62 -26.85 2.93
N VAL A 344 -5.86 -26.54 3.30
CA VAL A 344 -7.07 -27.27 2.88
C VAL A 344 -7.93 -26.30 2.07
N ARG A 345 -7.58 -26.13 0.78
CA ARG A 345 -8.23 -25.15 -0.10
C ARG A 345 -9.70 -25.49 -0.34
N ASP A 346 -9.98 -26.76 -0.60
CA ASP A 346 -11.32 -27.30 -0.81
C ASP A 346 -11.79 -28.01 0.46
N ALA A 347 -12.15 -27.21 1.46
CA ALA A 347 -12.67 -27.65 2.76
C ALA A 347 -14.19 -27.93 2.68
N ASP A 348 -14.59 -28.80 1.74
CA ASP A 348 -15.98 -29.08 1.36
C ASP A 348 -16.69 -30.14 2.22
N THR A 349 -15.94 -30.85 3.08
CA THR A 349 -16.42 -31.92 3.95
C THR A 349 -15.79 -31.82 5.34
N GLN A 350 -16.55 -32.22 6.37
CA GLN A 350 -16.08 -32.27 7.75
C GLN A 350 -14.86 -33.19 7.91
N ASN A 351 -14.86 -34.36 7.25
CA ASN A 351 -13.79 -35.34 7.35
C ASN A 351 -12.43 -34.80 6.87
N LYS A 352 -12.39 -33.98 5.82
CA LYS A 352 -11.13 -33.35 5.38
C LYS A 352 -10.55 -32.43 6.45
N ILE A 353 -11.40 -31.62 7.09
CA ILE A 353 -10.98 -30.69 8.15
C ILE A 353 -10.58 -31.46 9.41
N TYR A 354 -11.36 -32.47 9.80
CA TYR A 354 -11.05 -33.33 10.93
C TYR A 354 -9.72 -34.06 10.73
N HIS A 355 -9.47 -34.61 9.55
CA HIS A 355 -8.20 -35.25 9.26
C HIS A 355 -7.02 -34.26 9.29
N ALA A 356 -7.23 -33.02 8.83
CA ALA A 356 -6.21 -31.98 8.98
C ALA A 356 -5.91 -31.64 10.46
N LEU A 357 -6.93 -31.67 11.33
CA LEU A 357 -6.75 -31.53 12.78
C LEU A 357 -5.92 -32.68 13.35
N GLU A 358 -6.23 -33.93 13.00
CA GLU A 358 -5.44 -35.10 13.41
C GLU A 358 -3.97 -35.00 12.95
N LEU A 359 -3.75 -34.51 11.73
CA LEU A 359 -2.41 -34.36 11.19
C LEU A 359 -1.60 -33.25 11.85
N GLN A 360 -2.22 -32.17 12.33
CA GLN A 360 -1.49 -30.97 12.78
C GLN A 360 -1.46 -30.78 14.29
N PHE A 361 -2.51 -31.18 15.00
CA PHE A 361 -2.66 -30.87 16.43
C PHE A 361 -1.54 -31.52 17.25
N GLY A 362 -0.82 -30.69 18.03
CA GLY A 362 0.26 -31.14 18.91
C GLY A 362 1.62 -31.32 18.22
N LYS A 363 1.72 -31.11 16.90
CA LYS A 363 3.02 -31.06 16.21
C LYS A 363 3.81 -29.82 16.62
N ARG A 364 5.11 -29.84 16.31
CA ARG A 364 5.98 -28.66 16.38
C ARG A 364 6.91 -28.62 15.18
N TYR A 365 7.07 -27.42 14.64
CA TYR A 365 7.89 -27.15 13.47
C TYR A 365 9.08 -26.24 13.84
N PRO A 366 10.11 -26.14 12.99
CA PRO A 366 11.15 -25.13 13.15
C PRO A 366 10.59 -23.70 13.11
N CYS A 367 11.14 -22.83 13.95
CA CYS A 367 10.79 -21.41 13.98
C CYS A 367 11.28 -20.71 12.70
N SER A 368 10.40 -20.00 12.00
CA SER A 368 10.69 -19.30 10.76
C SER A 368 10.68 -17.77 10.92
N LYS A 369 11.49 -17.07 10.12
CA LYS A 369 11.64 -15.61 10.14
C LYS A 369 11.34 -14.97 8.78
N ILE A 370 10.44 -15.57 8.01
CA ILE A 370 10.12 -15.16 6.63
C ILE A 370 9.72 -13.68 6.58
N TYR A 371 8.86 -13.25 7.51
CA TYR A 371 8.24 -11.93 7.49
C TYR A 371 8.97 -10.88 8.33
N GLY A 372 10.04 -11.21 9.06
CA GLY A 372 10.74 -10.22 9.86
C GLY A 372 11.87 -10.76 10.72
N ASP A 373 12.81 -9.87 11.03
CA ASP A 373 13.97 -10.12 11.88
C ASP A 373 13.91 -9.36 13.22
N GLY A 374 12.79 -8.69 13.50
CA GLY A 374 12.52 -7.99 14.76
C GLY A 374 13.13 -6.59 14.87
N ASN A 375 13.56 -6.00 13.75
CA ASN A 375 14.13 -4.65 13.71
C ASN A 375 13.43 -3.77 12.65
N ALA A 376 12.12 -3.97 12.44
CA ALA A 376 11.38 -3.20 11.45
C ALA A 376 11.19 -1.74 11.88
N VAL A 377 10.87 -1.50 13.17
CA VAL A 377 10.59 -0.15 13.67
C VAL A 377 11.80 0.78 13.52
N PRO A 378 13.04 0.43 13.95
CA PRO A 378 14.19 1.30 13.75
C PRO A 378 14.45 1.64 12.28
N ARG A 379 14.24 0.69 11.36
CA ARG A 379 14.37 0.93 9.91
C ARG A 379 13.33 1.92 9.39
N ILE A 380 12.08 1.76 9.82
CA ILE A 380 10.97 2.63 9.43
C ILE A 380 11.19 4.06 9.95
N LEU A 381 11.60 4.23 11.21
CA LEU A 381 11.88 5.56 11.77
C LEU A 381 13.01 6.26 11.01
N LYS A 382 14.10 5.53 10.70
CA LYS A 382 15.19 6.07 9.89
C LYS A 382 14.71 6.45 8.49
N PHE A 383 13.86 5.64 7.87
CA PHE A 383 13.32 5.93 6.55
C PHE A 383 12.40 7.17 6.55
N LEU A 384 11.56 7.34 7.57
CA LEU A 384 10.77 8.55 7.75
C LEU A 384 11.64 9.81 7.82
N GLN A 385 12.79 9.75 8.48
CA GLN A 385 13.75 10.87 8.54
C GLN A 385 14.40 11.21 7.19
N THR A 386 14.43 10.26 6.25
CA THR A 386 14.97 10.49 4.90
C THR A 386 13.98 11.16 3.96
N ILE A 387 12.72 11.32 4.37
CA ILE A 387 11.68 11.96 3.55
C ILE A 387 12.03 13.44 3.35
N ASN A 388 12.32 13.81 2.10
CA ASN A 388 12.50 15.21 1.72
C ASN A 388 11.14 15.87 1.46
N LEU A 389 10.78 16.84 2.29
CA LEU A 389 9.50 17.54 2.21
C LEU A 389 9.43 18.56 1.06
N GLU A 390 10.58 18.97 0.53
CA GLU A 390 10.71 19.87 -0.62
C GLU A 390 10.58 19.15 -1.98
N GLU A 391 10.61 17.81 -1.97
CA GLU A 391 10.46 17.03 -3.20
C GLU A 391 9.04 17.19 -3.77
N PRO A 392 8.87 17.29 -5.10
CA PRO A 392 7.56 17.27 -5.72
C PRO A 392 6.80 16.02 -5.27
N LEU A 393 5.57 16.22 -4.78
CA LEU A 393 4.74 15.13 -4.29
C LEU A 393 4.21 14.23 -5.41
N GLN A 394 4.18 14.75 -6.64
CA GLN A 394 3.68 14.01 -7.79
C GLN A 394 4.41 12.68 -7.96
N LYS A 395 3.62 11.60 -7.90
CA LYS A 395 4.14 10.25 -8.04
C LYS A 395 4.31 9.88 -9.52
N THR A 396 5.45 9.28 -9.84
CA THR A 396 5.75 8.74 -11.17
C THR A 396 5.91 7.22 -11.07
N PHE A 397 5.27 6.49 -11.98
CA PHE A 397 5.45 5.04 -12.07
C PHE A 397 6.64 4.71 -12.98
N CYS A 398 7.57 3.92 -12.47
CA CYS A 398 8.79 3.51 -13.14
C CYS A 398 8.53 2.35 -14.10
N PHE A 399 7.74 2.58 -15.14
CA PHE A 399 7.59 1.61 -16.22
C PHE A 399 8.94 1.42 -16.93
N PRO A 400 9.27 0.21 -17.40
CA PRO A 400 10.37 0.03 -18.33
C PRO A 400 10.22 1.04 -19.48
N PRO A 401 11.33 1.59 -20.02
CA PRO A 401 11.25 2.52 -21.13
C PRO A 401 10.45 1.86 -22.25
N VAL A 402 9.26 2.40 -22.50
CA VAL A 402 8.49 2.07 -23.70
C VAL A 402 9.38 2.49 -24.87
N LYS A 403 9.64 1.60 -25.84
CA LYS A 403 10.26 2.01 -27.12
C LYS A 403 9.60 3.30 -27.54
N GLU A 404 10.38 4.37 -27.66
CA GLU A 404 9.91 5.75 -27.82
C GLU A 404 8.56 5.78 -28.54
N CYS A 405 7.47 5.92 -27.78
CA CYS A 405 6.31 6.56 -28.36
C CYS A 405 6.84 7.95 -28.68
N ILE A 406 6.80 8.31 -29.96
CA ILE A 406 7.02 9.67 -30.42
C ILE A 406 5.89 10.48 -29.76
N SER A 407 6.11 10.87 -28.49
CA SER A 407 5.25 11.78 -27.77
C SER A 407 5.43 13.10 -28.49
N GLN A 408 4.50 13.42 -29.38
CA GLN A 408 4.46 14.70 -30.04
C GLN A 408 3.94 15.70 -29.01
N ASP A 409 4.80 16.11 -28.08
CA ASP A 409 4.56 17.28 -27.24
C ASP A 409 4.38 18.50 -28.16
N ILE A 410 3.41 19.36 -27.84
CA ILE A 410 3.17 20.58 -28.60
C ILE A 410 4.42 21.46 -28.64
N ASP A 411 5.25 21.44 -27.61
CA ASP A 411 6.52 22.18 -27.61
C ASP A 411 7.52 21.60 -28.62
N HIS A 412 7.57 20.27 -28.76
CA HIS A 412 8.39 19.62 -29.80
C HIS A 412 7.84 19.89 -31.21
N ILE A 413 6.52 19.91 -31.38
CA ILE A 413 5.87 20.30 -32.65
C ILE A 413 6.19 21.76 -32.98
N LEU A 414 6.07 22.68 -32.02
CA LEU A 414 6.31 24.11 -32.22
C LEU A 414 7.79 24.43 -32.45
N GLU A 415 8.71 23.66 -31.86
CA GLU A 415 10.15 23.80 -32.10
C GLU A 415 10.59 23.27 -33.47
N THR A 416 9.87 22.30 -34.02
CA THR A 416 10.13 21.72 -35.35
C THR A 416 9.37 22.43 -36.47
N GLN A 417 8.41 23.32 -36.17
CA GLN A 417 7.74 24.15 -37.17
C GLN A 417 8.64 25.30 -37.64
N SER A 418 8.80 25.45 -38.96
CA SER A 418 9.62 26.49 -39.60
C SER A 418 8.92 27.06 -40.84
N ALA A 419 9.33 28.25 -41.25
CA ALA A 419 8.90 28.87 -42.50
C ALA A 419 10.11 29.09 -43.43
N LEU A 420 9.86 29.10 -44.74
CA LEU A 420 10.87 29.51 -45.71
C LEU A 420 10.76 31.03 -45.91
N ALA A 421 11.82 31.78 -45.65
CA ALA A 421 11.89 33.21 -45.94
C ALA A 421 12.68 33.43 -47.23
N VAL A 422 12.08 34.13 -48.19
CA VAL A 422 12.69 34.45 -49.48
C VAL A 422 12.85 35.98 -49.58
N ASP A 423 14.09 36.42 -49.77
CA ASP A 423 14.45 37.81 -50.02
C ASP A 423 14.85 37.97 -51.50
N LEU A 424 14.03 38.70 -52.23
CA LEU A 424 14.19 38.96 -53.67
C LEU A 424 14.93 40.27 -53.97
N GLY A 425 15.36 41.01 -52.95
CA GLY A 425 15.97 42.34 -53.09
C GLY A 425 17.50 42.33 -53.24
N GLY A 426 18.01 43.28 -54.03
CA GLY A 426 19.44 43.60 -54.10
C GLY A 426 20.29 42.71 -55.03
N THR A 427 21.60 42.72 -54.81
CA THR A 427 22.60 42.04 -55.66
C THR A 427 22.62 40.51 -55.49
N ASN A 428 22.01 39.97 -54.43
CA ASN A 428 22.00 38.55 -54.11
C ASN A 428 20.60 38.09 -53.68
N LEU A 429 20.15 36.97 -54.22
CA LEU A 429 18.95 36.26 -53.75
C LEU A 429 19.28 35.49 -52.48
N ARG A 430 18.34 35.45 -51.53
CA ARG A 430 18.51 34.69 -50.29
C ARG A 430 17.27 33.88 -49.98
N VAL A 431 17.50 32.65 -49.59
CA VAL A 431 16.48 31.75 -49.04
C VAL A 431 16.95 31.33 -47.66
N ALA A 432 16.08 31.35 -46.67
CA ALA A 432 16.42 30.94 -45.32
C ALA A 432 15.33 30.06 -44.71
N ILE A 433 15.74 29.08 -43.92
CA ILE A 433 14.85 28.34 -43.03
C ILE A 433 14.82 29.11 -41.71
N VAL A 434 13.64 29.55 -41.30
CA VAL A 434 13.45 30.37 -40.10
C VAL A 434 12.52 29.65 -39.15
N SER A 435 12.95 29.48 -37.91
CA SER A 435 12.09 28.90 -36.87
C SER A 435 10.96 29.84 -36.49
N MET A 436 9.90 29.32 -35.87
CA MET A 436 8.80 30.15 -35.34
C MET A 436 9.25 31.19 -34.29
N LYS A 437 10.41 30.99 -33.65
CA LYS A 437 11.04 31.97 -32.74
C LYS A 437 11.84 33.07 -33.49
N GLY A 438 11.77 33.12 -34.83
CA GLY A 438 12.43 34.13 -35.67
C GLY A 438 13.93 33.91 -35.90
N LYS A 439 14.47 32.73 -35.52
CA LYS A 439 15.89 32.41 -35.68
C LYS A 439 16.15 31.83 -37.07
N ILE A 440 17.14 32.37 -37.79
CA ILE A 440 17.63 31.77 -39.04
C ILE A 440 18.40 30.49 -38.69
N LEU A 441 17.88 29.35 -39.11
CA LEU A 441 18.48 28.03 -38.90
C LEU A 441 19.52 27.73 -39.98
N LYS A 442 19.22 28.08 -41.23
CA LYS A 442 20.14 27.96 -42.36
C LYS A 442 19.80 28.98 -43.43
N LYS A 443 20.83 29.48 -44.13
CA LYS A 443 20.70 30.53 -45.16
C LYS A 443 21.47 30.13 -46.41
N TYR A 444 20.82 30.31 -47.56
CA TYR A 444 21.35 30.14 -48.89
C TYR A 444 21.47 31.53 -49.51
N THR A 445 22.57 31.81 -50.19
CA THR A 445 22.80 33.10 -50.84
C THR A 445 23.45 32.86 -52.19
N GLN A 446 22.88 33.44 -53.24
CA GLN A 446 23.38 33.34 -54.60
C GLN A 446 23.30 34.69 -55.30
N ALA A 447 24.19 34.93 -56.26
CA ALA A 447 24.17 36.16 -57.04
C ALA A 447 22.86 36.31 -57.81
N ASN A 448 22.31 37.51 -57.84
CA ASN A 448 21.03 37.77 -58.50
C ASN A 448 21.21 37.74 -60.04
N PRO A 449 20.52 36.84 -60.76
CA PRO A 449 20.61 36.77 -62.21
C PRO A 449 20.07 38.04 -62.88
N LYS A 450 20.59 38.32 -64.08
CA LYS A 450 20.22 39.50 -64.87
C LYS A 450 18.87 39.36 -65.55
N THR A 451 18.41 38.14 -65.80
CA THR A 451 17.12 37.87 -66.46
C THR A 451 16.09 37.33 -65.46
N TYR A 452 14.82 37.58 -65.76
CA TYR A 452 13.69 37.13 -64.93
C TYR A 452 13.59 35.60 -64.87
N GLU A 453 13.74 34.92 -66.02
CA GLU A 453 13.63 33.46 -66.11
C GLU A 453 14.73 32.75 -65.29
N GLU A 454 15.97 33.22 -65.38
CA GLU A 454 17.07 32.68 -64.58
C GLU A 454 16.88 32.94 -63.09
N ARG A 455 16.32 34.10 -62.72
CA ARG A 455 16.00 34.43 -61.32
C ARG A 455 14.95 33.48 -60.74
N ILE A 456 13.85 33.25 -61.45
CA ILE A 456 12.79 32.32 -61.02
C ILE A 456 13.35 30.90 -60.87
N LYS A 457 14.14 30.45 -61.85
CA LYS A 457 14.75 29.12 -61.83
C LYS A 457 15.69 28.94 -60.63
N LEU A 458 16.50 29.95 -60.33
CA LEU A 458 17.42 29.94 -59.20
C LEU A 458 16.69 29.94 -57.85
N ILE A 459 15.61 30.72 -57.70
CA ILE A 459 14.79 30.73 -56.47
C ILE A 459 14.19 29.35 -56.23
N LEU A 460 13.59 28.72 -57.26
CA LEU A 460 13.00 27.39 -57.14
C LEU A 460 14.05 26.35 -56.74
N GLN A 461 15.25 26.42 -57.31
CA GLN A 461 16.35 25.56 -56.92
C GLN A 461 16.73 25.77 -55.44
N MET A 462 16.96 27.01 -55.02
CA MET A 462 17.33 27.34 -53.64
C MET A 462 16.23 26.94 -52.64
N CYS A 463 14.96 27.07 -53.01
CA CYS A 463 13.83 26.62 -52.20
C CYS A 463 13.78 25.09 -52.08
N ASN A 464 14.03 24.35 -53.16
CA ASN A 464 14.08 22.88 -53.13
C ASN A 464 15.25 22.37 -52.29
N GLU A 465 16.43 22.99 -52.40
CA GLU A 465 17.59 22.68 -51.55
C GLU A 465 17.29 22.95 -50.08
N ALA A 466 16.69 24.11 -49.77
CA ALA A 466 16.26 24.45 -48.42
C ALA A 466 15.19 23.50 -47.88
N PHE A 467 14.25 23.04 -48.71
CA PHE A 467 13.22 22.08 -48.32
C PHE A 467 13.83 20.71 -47.97
N ASN A 468 14.76 20.22 -48.79
CA ASN A 468 15.46 18.95 -48.53
C ASN A 468 16.28 19.00 -47.24
N ASP A 469 16.95 20.13 -46.97
CA ASP A 469 17.70 20.31 -45.74
C ASP A 469 16.81 20.55 -44.52
N ALA A 470 15.60 21.12 -44.70
CA ALA A 470 14.63 21.27 -43.60
C ALA A 470 14.26 19.92 -43.00
N VAL A 471 14.05 18.89 -43.83
CA VAL A 471 13.80 17.51 -43.38
C VAL A 471 14.97 16.99 -42.52
N ARG A 472 16.21 17.25 -42.93
CA ARG A 472 17.42 16.83 -42.19
C ARG A 472 17.61 17.60 -40.88
N LEU A 473 17.12 18.83 -40.82
CA LEU A 473 17.13 19.68 -39.63
C LEU A 473 15.92 19.41 -38.71
N ASN A 474 15.17 18.34 -38.94
CA ASN A 474 13.93 18.00 -38.25
C ASN A 474 12.91 19.15 -38.25
N CYS A 475 12.83 19.89 -39.37
CA CYS A 475 11.93 21.03 -39.54
C CYS A 475 10.80 20.71 -40.53
N ARG A 476 9.59 21.20 -40.25
CA ARG A 476 8.43 21.14 -41.16
C ARG A 476 8.13 22.55 -41.71
N ILE A 477 8.25 22.71 -43.03
CA ILE A 477 7.95 24.00 -43.70
C ILE A 477 6.44 24.15 -43.86
N LEU A 478 5.87 25.16 -43.21
CA LEU A 478 4.41 25.43 -43.26
C LEU A 478 4.00 26.42 -44.34
N GLY A 479 4.94 27.21 -44.87
CA GLY A 479 4.68 28.21 -45.89
C GLY A 479 5.95 28.95 -46.31
N VAL A 480 5.84 29.73 -47.39
CA VAL A 480 6.91 30.58 -47.92
C VAL A 480 6.50 32.05 -47.75
N GLY A 481 7.30 32.82 -47.04
CA GLY A 481 7.13 34.26 -46.88
C GLY A 481 8.09 35.03 -47.79
N GLU A 482 7.57 35.94 -48.61
CA GLU A 482 8.37 36.81 -49.46
C GLU A 482 8.56 38.17 -48.79
N LYS A 483 9.80 38.65 -48.72
CA LYS A 483 10.09 40.03 -48.32
C LYS A 483 10.42 40.84 -49.57
N SER A 484 9.38 41.35 -50.22
CA SER A 484 9.51 42.35 -51.28
C SER A 484 9.89 43.70 -50.65
N ALA A 485 11.10 44.19 -50.97
CA ALA A 485 11.45 45.58 -50.72
C ALA A 485 11.11 46.43 -51.94
N ALA A 486 9.85 46.84 -52.10
CA ALA A 486 9.48 48.03 -52.88
C ALA A 486 8.03 48.48 -52.64
N LEU A 487 7.84 49.63 -51.98
CA LEU A 487 6.92 50.73 -52.36
C LEU A 487 6.91 51.82 -51.25
N LYS A 488 7.95 52.66 -51.23
CA LYS A 488 7.75 54.11 -51.06
C LYS A 488 7.91 54.73 -52.45
N THR A 489 6.79 54.83 -53.15
CA THR A 489 6.36 55.93 -54.03
C THR A 489 4.88 55.71 -54.26
#